data_AF-A0A2J8MDM8-F1
#
_entry.id   AF-A0A2J8MDM8-F1
#
_cell.length_a   1.000
_cell.length_b   1.000
_cell.length_c   1.000
_cell.angle_alpha   90.00
_cell.angle_beta   90.00
_cell.angle_gamma   90.00
#
_symmetry.space_group_name_H-M   'P 1'
#
loop_
_entity.id
_entity.type
_entity.pdbx_description
1 polymer ?
#
loop_
_entity_poly.entity_id
_entity_poly.type
_entity_poly.pdbx_seq_one_letter_code
_entity_poly.pdbx_strand_id
1 'polypeptide(L)'
;NEETFGYEVPIKEEGDYVLVLKFAEVYFAQSQQKVFDVRLNGHVVVKDLDIFDRVGHSTAHDEIIPMSIRKGKLSVQGEVSTFTGKLYIEFVKMYQSFSLIRDWRRKKRKKKKKNMMKGLISKNRPIRTGCSQAPAHPTPMPRTTAASCFPSWWPSESSFQPSSASAGCENK
;
A
#
# COMPACT_ATOMS: atom_id res chain seq x y z
N ASN A 1 8.31 -8.61 32.59
CA ASN A 1 7.39 -7.86 31.70
C ASN A 1 8.19 -6.68 31.12
N GLU A 2 9.08 -6.93 30.16
CA GLU A 2 10.30 -6.12 29.93
C GLU A 2 10.45 -5.56 28.51
N GLU A 3 9.38 -5.40 27.74
CA GLU A 3 9.48 -5.01 26.31
C GLU A 3 8.64 -3.78 25.94
N THR A 4 8.41 -2.89 26.92
CA THR A 4 7.88 -1.54 26.69
C THR A 4 8.99 -0.53 26.88
N PHE A 5 9.21 0.30 25.86
CA PHE A 5 10.19 1.38 25.89
C PHE A 5 9.45 2.71 25.87
N GLY A 6 9.86 3.69 26.66
CA GLY A 6 9.15 4.97 26.72
C GLY A 6 10.03 6.15 27.09
N TYR A 7 9.48 7.34 26.84
CA TYR A 7 10.08 8.63 27.15
C TYR A 7 9.17 9.46 28.04
N GLU A 8 9.78 10.23 28.93
CA GLU A 8 9.11 11.27 29.71
C GLU A 8 9.55 12.63 29.20
N VAL A 9 8.61 13.45 28.72
CA VAL A 9 8.88 14.80 28.25
C VAL A 9 8.18 15.80 29.17
N PRO A 10 8.91 16.63 29.94
CA PRO A 10 8.29 17.65 30.77
C PRO A 10 7.71 18.77 29.90
N ILE A 11 6.47 19.17 30.14
CA ILE A 11 5.81 20.30 29.46
C ILE A 11 5.36 21.29 30.54
N LYS A 12 5.87 22.52 30.45
CA LYS A 12 5.68 23.56 31.46
C LYS A 12 4.43 24.41 31.24
N GLU A 13 4.04 24.58 29.98
CA GLU A 13 2.97 25.48 29.58
C GLU A 13 1.78 24.70 29.02
N GLU A 14 0.61 25.30 29.10
CA GLU A 14 -0.58 24.79 28.42
C GLU A 14 -0.63 25.35 27.01
N GLY A 15 -1.12 24.56 26.06
CA GLY A 15 -1.13 24.96 24.65
C GLY A 15 -1.44 23.82 23.70
N ASP A 16 -1.46 24.16 22.42
CA ASP A 16 -1.61 23.20 21.34
C ASP A 16 -0.20 22.77 20.88
N TYR A 17 0.04 21.46 20.90
CA TYR A 17 1.32 20.85 20.59
C TYR A 17 1.19 19.86 19.44
N VAL A 18 2.30 19.67 18.71
CA VAL A 18 2.39 18.65 17.67
C VAL A 18 3.58 17.76 18.00
N LEU A 19 3.30 16.50 18.31
CA LEU A 19 4.33 15.49 18.46
C LEU A 19 4.69 14.93 17.08
N VAL A 20 5.96 15.05 16.69
CA VAL A 20 6.48 14.48 15.46
C VAL A 20 7.42 13.34 15.82
N LEU A 21 7.01 12.11 15.51
CA LEU A 21 7.82 10.92 15.70
C LEU A 21 8.42 10.50 14.37
N LYS A 22 9.75 10.42 14.32
CA LYS A 22 10.50 10.03 13.12
C LYS A 22 10.99 8.61 13.28
N PHE A 23 10.65 7.76 12.33
CA PHE A 23 11.05 6.35 12.32
C PHE A 23 11.78 6.01 11.03
N ALA A 24 12.69 5.04 11.13
CA ALA A 24 13.24 4.34 9.99
C ALA A 24 13.46 2.88 10.42
N GLU A 25 13.15 1.94 9.53
CA GLU A 25 13.46 0.53 9.74
C GLU A 25 14.68 0.16 8.91
N VAL A 26 15.79 -0.16 9.59
CA VAL A 26 17.10 -0.43 8.96
C VAL A 26 17.62 -1.83 9.28
N TYR A 27 16.90 -2.60 10.09
CA TYR A 27 17.32 -3.94 10.52
C TYR A 27 16.44 -5.03 9.91
N PHE A 28 15.12 -4.87 10.01
CA PHE A 28 14.18 -5.87 9.51
C PHE A 28 13.95 -5.71 8.02
N ALA A 29 14.08 -6.81 7.28
CA ALA A 29 13.95 -6.84 5.83
C ALA A 29 12.59 -7.38 5.35
N GLN A 30 11.63 -7.59 6.26
CA GLN A 30 10.29 -8.06 5.91
C GLN A 30 9.21 -7.41 6.75
N SER A 31 8.02 -7.29 6.16
CA SER A 31 6.82 -6.81 6.86
C SER A 31 6.44 -7.75 8.01
N GLN A 32 5.82 -7.19 9.04
CA GLN A 32 5.31 -7.84 10.25
C GLN A 32 6.37 -8.43 11.19
N GLN A 33 7.66 -8.24 10.91
CA GLN A 33 8.70 -8.63 11.84
C GLN A 33 8.74 -7.71 13.07
N LYS A 34 8.49 -6.42 12.86
CA LYS A 34 8.42 -5.41 13.92
C LYS A 34 7.10 -4.68 13.86
N VAL A 35 6.25 -4.96 14.85
CA VAL A 35 5.01 -4.22 15.04
C VAL A 35 4.90 -3.78 16.48
N PHE A 36 4.61 -2.50 16.66
CA PHE A 36 4.39 -1.88 17.95
C PHE A 36 3.24 -0.89 17.90
N ASP A 37 2.69 -0.60 19.06
CA ASP A 37 1.77 0.50 19.29
C ASP A 37 2.53 1.69 19.86
N VAL A 38 2.09 2.90 19.49
CA VAL A 38 2.54 4.15 20.11
C VAL A 38 1.44 4.63 21.04
N ARG A 39 1.79 4.90 22.30
CA ARG A 39 0.87 5.42 23.31
C ARG A 39 1.33 6.76 23.85
N LEU A 40 0.38 7.63 24.11
CA LEU A 40 0.57 8.89 24.84
C LEU A 40 -0.26 8.86 26.11
N ASN A 41 0.41 8.96 27.26
CA ASN A 41 -0.23 8.99 28.58
C ASN A 41 -1.22 7.81 28.77
N GLY A 42 -0.83 6.61 28.32
CA GLY A 42 -1.64 5.39 28.32
C GLY A 42 -2.61 5.23 27.14
N HIS A 43 -2.89 6.27 26.36
CA HIS A 43 -3.80 6.21 25.21
C HIS A 43 -3.07 5.78 23.93
N VAL A 44 -3.61 4.78 23.23
CA VAL A 44 -2.99 4.34 21.98
C VAL A 44 -3.32 5.30 20.83
N VAL A 45 -2.30 6.02 20.37
CA VAL A 45 -2.42 7.04 19.30
C VAL A 45 -2.09 6.47 17.92
N VAL A 46 -1.20 5.48 17.85
CA VAL A 46 -0.91 4.75 16.61
C VAL A 46 -0.94 3.26 16.93
N LYS A 47 -1.85 2.54 16.27
CA LYS A 47 -2.03 1.09 16.44
C LYS A 47 -1.34 0.33 15.31
N ASP A 48 -0.78 -0.82 15.66
CA ASP A 48 -0.27 -1.82 14.70
C ASP A 48 0.79 -1.25 13.75
N LEU A 49 1.65 -0.34 14.21
CA LEU A 49 2.64 0.35 13.39
C LEU A 49 3.74 -0.61 12.92
N ASP A 50 3.86 -0.77 11.61
CA ASP A 50 4.89 -1.55 10.92
C ASP A 50 5.57 -0.63 9.91
N ILE A 51 6.76 -0.15 10.24
CA ILE A 51 7.48 0.82 9.42
C ILE A 51 7.88 0.20 8.08
N PHE A 52 8.31 -1.07 8.07
CA PHE A 52 8.71 -1.76 6.84
C PHE A 52 7.53 -1.93 5.87
N ASP A 53 6.33 -2.29 6.36
CA ASP A 53 5.13 -2.38 5.51
C ASP A 53 4.67 -1.01 4.97
N ARG A 54 5.01 0.08 5.68
CA ARG A 54 4.62 1.44 5.28
C ARG A 54 5.54 2.03 4.22
N VAL A 55 6.85 2.00 4.46
CA VAL A 55 7.84 2.72 3.64
C VAL A 55 8.97 1.83 3.13
N GLY A 56 9.10 0.60 3.62
CA GLY A 56 10.20 -0.31 3.26
C GLY A 56 11.45 -0.10 4.11
N HIS A 57 12.56 -0.67 3.65
CA HIS A 57 13.85 -0.62 4.33
C HIS A 57 14.52 0.75 4.16
N SER A 58 15.23 1.21 5.17
CA SER A 58 16.04 2.43 5.20
C SER A 58 15.34 3.70 4.71
N THR A 59 14.01 3.76 4.83
CA THR A 59 13.21 4.89 4.40
C THR A 59 12.60 5.59 5.60
N ALA A 60 12.65 6.93 5.62
CA ALA A 60 12.10 7.74 6.69
C ALA A 60 10.56 7.69 6.67
N HIS A 61 9.97 7.56 7.85
CA HIS A 61 8.53 7.61 8.08
C HIS A 61 8.23 8.53 9.26
N ASP A 62 7.34 9.49 9.07
CA ASP A 62 6.95 10.46 10.09
C ASP A 62 5.51 10.21 10.55
N GLU A 63 5.29 10.18 11.86
CA GLU A 63 3.97 10.21 12.49
C GLU A 63 3.76 11.57 13.17
N ILE A 64 2.72 12.28 12.75
CA ILE A 64 2.40 13.63 13.23
C ILE A 64 1.13 13.52 14.07
N ILE A 65 1.25 13.79 15.37
CA ILE A 65 0.16 13.63 16.34
C ILE A 65 -0.12 14.99 16.97
N PRO A 66 -1.20 15.68 16.55
CA PRO A 66 -1.65 16.89 17.20
C PRO A 66 -2.29 16.56 18.55
N MET A 67 -1.99 17.38 19.55
CA MET A 67 -2.50 17.24 20.91
C MET A 67 -2.69 18.62 21.54
N SER A 68 -3.60 18.74 22.50
CA SER A 68 -3.83 20.00 23.21
C SER A 68 -3.81 19.77 24.71
N ILE A 69 -3.12 20.64 25.44
CA ILE A 69 -3.08 20.63 26.90
C ILE A 69 -3.84 21.86 27.38
N ARG A 70 -4.93 21.66 28.12
CA ARG A 70 -5.76 22.75 28.65
C ARG A 70 -6.30 22.37 30.02
N LYS A 71 -6.20 23.27 30.99
CA LYS A 71 -6.71 23.10 32.36
C LYS A 71 -6.21 21.78 33.01
N GLY A 72 -4.93 21.47 32.84
CA GLY A 72 -4.32 20.23 33.35
C GLY A 72 -4.85 18.94 32.72
N LYS A 73 -5.48 19.01 31.53
CA LYS A 73 -5.93 17.84 30.77
C LYS A 73 -5.24 17.78 29.42
N LEU A 74 -4.76 16.60 29.06
CA LEU A 74 -4.23 16.28 27.74
C LEU A 74 -5.36 15.74 26.88
N SER A 75 -5.59 16.33 25.70
CA SER A 75 -6.47 15.78 24.68
C SER A 75 -5.67 15.36 23.45
N VAL A 76 -5.89 14.12 23.00
CA VAL A 76 -5.27 13.54 21.81
C VAL A 76 -6.24 12.62 21.09
N GLN A 77 -6.45 12.83 19.79
CA GLN A 77 -7.36 12.03 18.95
C GLN A 77 -8.79 11.84 19.53
N GLY A 78 -9.28 12.79 20.33
CA GLY A 78 -10.60 12.71 20.98
C GLY A 78 -10.60 12.03 22.35
N GLU A 79 -9.50 11.39 22.73
CA GLU A 79 -9.27 10.92 24.10
C GLU A 79 -8.80 12.07 24.99
N VAL A 80 -9.20 12.05 26.26
CA VAL A 80 -8.82 13.07 27.24
C VAL A 80 -8.30 12.39 28.50
N SER A 81 -7.11 12.76 28.96
CA SER A 81 -6.49 12.28 30.21
C SER A 81 -6.08 13.42 31.13
N THR A 82 -5.85 13.09 32.39
CA THR A 82 -5.18 13.97 33.36
C THR A 82 -3.72 14.17 32.97
N PHE A 83 -3.28 15.42 32.93
CA PHE A 83 -1.90 15.80 32.62
C PHE A 83 -1.17 16.24 33.88
N THR A 84 -0.05 15.58 34.20
CA THR A 84 0.73 15.80 35.43
C THR A 84 2.02 16.59 35.20
N GLY A 85 2.08 17.41 34.15
CA GLY A 85 3.28 18.17 33.78
C GLY A 85 4.33 17.38 33.00
N LYS A 86 4.12 16.06 32.85
CA LYS A 86 4.96 15.17 32.05
C LYS A 86 4.12 14.45 31.01
N LEU A 87 4.59 14.44 29.76
CA LEU A 87 4.05 13.63 28.70
C LEU A 87 4.79 12.29 28.68
N TYR A 88 4.04 11.21 28.88
CA TYR A 88 4.54 9.85 28.75
C TYR A 88 4.31 9.35 27.33
N ILE A 89 5.39 8.97 26.65
CA ILE A 89 5.36 8.37 25.31
C ILE A 89 5.81 6.93 25.46
N GLU A 90 4.99 5.95 25.09
CA GLU A 90 5.32 4.53 25.23
C GLU A 90 5.21 3.80 23.89
N PHE A 91 6.19 2.95 23.64
CA PHE A 91 6.24 2.04 22.51
C PHE A 91 6.05 0.63 23.04
N VAL A 92 4.88 0.07 22.75
CA VAL A 92 4.48 -1.25 23.26
C VAL A 92 4.59 -2.25 22.13
N LYS A 93 5.48 -3.23 22.27
CA LYS A 93 5.57 -4.35 21.33
C LYS A 93 4.29 -5.19 21.41
N MET A 94 3.72 -5.51 20.26
CA MET A 94 2.59 -6.43 20.17
C MET A 94 3.10 -7.87 20.04
N TYR A 95 2.96 -8.69 21.08
CA TYR A 95 3.26 -10.13 21.00
C TYR A 95 2.21 -10.86 20.14
N GLN A 96 2.69 -11.65 19.19
CA GLN A 96 1.90 -12.28 18.14
C GLN A 96 1.01 -13.42 18.67
N SER A 97 -0.27 -13.13 18.89
CA SER A 97 -1.38 -14.05 18.53
C SER A 97 -2.14 -13.53 17.31
N PHE A 98 -1.59 -12.50 16.65
CA PHE A 98 -2.25 -11.66 15.66
C PHE A 98 -2.05 -12.08 14.19
N SER A 99 -1.25 -13.10 13.87
CA SER A 99 -0.99 -13.48 12.47
C SER A 99 -2.28 -13.73 11.68
N LEU A 100 -3.30 -14.36 12.28
CA LEU A 100 -4.58 -14.61 11.61
C LEU A 100 -5.46 -13.36 11.44
N ILE A 101 -5.56 -12.53 12.48
CA ILE A 101 -6.42 -11.33 12.49
C ILE A 101 -5.83 -10.22 11.60
N ARG A 102 -4.50 -10.08 11.57
CA ARG A 102 -3.80 -9.08 10.75
C ARG A 102 -3.75 -9.47 9.28
N ASP A 103 -3.55 -10.74 8.96
CA ASP A 103 -3.61 -11.21 7.57
C ASP A 103 -5.00 -10.98 6.95
N TRP A 104 -6.06 -11.16 7.73
CA TRP A 104 -7.40 -10.83 7.30
C TRP A 104 -7.56 -9.34 6.99
N ARG A 105 -7.07 -8.45 7.87
CA ARG A 105 -7.10 -7.00 7.67
C ARG A 105 -6.27 -6.57 6.44
N ARG A 106 -5.10 -7.19 6.22
CA ARG A 106 -4.24 -6.96 5.04
C ARG A 106 -4.92 -7.39 3.75
N LYS A 107 -5.56 -8.57 3.73
CA LYS A 107 -6.37 -9.04 2.59
C LYS A 107 -7.49 -8.04 2.26
N LYS A 108 -8.16 -7.49 3.27
CA LYS A 108 -9.17 -6.43 3.07
C LYS A 108 -8.60 -5.17 2.44
N ARG A 109 -7.45 -4.66 2.94
CA ARG A 109 -6.84 -3.42 2.44
C ARG A 109 -6.33 -3.59 1.00
N LYS A 110 -5.69 -4.73 0.66
CA LYS A 110 -5.29 -5.07 -0.72
C LYS A 110 -6.49 -5.19 -1.65
N LYS A 111 -7.59 -5.82 -1.21
CA LYS A 111 -8.85 -5.92 -1.98
C LYS A 111 -9.47 -4.55 -2.24
N LYS A 112 -9.47 -3.65 -1.25
CA LYS A 112 -9.96 -2.27 -1.41
C LYS A 112 -9.14 -1.47 -2.42
N LYS A 113 -7.80 -1.52 -2.35
CA LYS A 113 -6.90 -0.86 -3.31
C LYS A 113 -7.10 -1.41 -4.74
N LYS A 114 -7.21 -2.74 -4.88
CA LYS A 114 -7.50 -3.39 -6.17
C LYS A 114 -8.86 -2.99 -6.74
N ASN A 115 -9.91 -2.90 -5.92
CA ASN A 115 -11.22 -2.43 -6.37
C ASN A 115 -11.20 -0.96 -6.81
N MET A 116 -10.45 -0.10 -6.11
CA MET A 116 -10.30 1.31 -6.48
C MET A 116 -9.58 1.46 -7.84
N MET A 117 -8.50 0.72 -8.08
CA MET A 117 -7.81 0.70 -9.38
C MET A 117 -8.68 0.10 -10.50
N LYS A 118 -9.48 -0.93 -10.22
CA LYS A 118 -10.44 -1.48 -11.20
C LYS A 118 -11.53 -0.47 -11.58
N GLY A 119 -12.01 0.36 -10.63
CA GLY A 119 -12.99 1.41 -10.88
C GLY A 119 -12.47 2.54 -11.79
N LEU A 120 -11.16 2.80 -11.77
CA LEU A 120 -10.49 3.73 -12.68
C LEU A 120 -10.39 3.17 -14.10
N ILE A 121 -10.10 1.87 -14.25
CA ILE A 121 -9.97 1.21 -15.55
C ILE A 121 -11.33 1.06 -16.26
N SER A 122 -12.42 0.88 -15.51
CA SER A 122 -13.77 0.71 -16.10
C SER A 122 -14.34 2.00 -16.72
N LYS A 123 -13.78 3.19 -16.43
CA LYS A 123 -14.30 4.48 -16.94
C LYS A 123 -13.74 4.88 -18.30
N ASN A 124 -12.74 4.17 -18.82
CA ASN A 124 -12.15 4.42 -20.13
C ASN A 124 -12.57 3.37 -21.17
N ARG A 125 -13.87 3.05 -21.26
CA ARG A 125 -14.38 2.29 -22.40
C ARG A 125 -14.69 3.26 -23.54
N PRO A 126 -14.02 3.18 -24.70
CA PRO A 126 -14.38 4.02 -25.83
C PRO A 126 -15.79 3.65 -26.30
N ILE A 127 -16.63 4.67 -26.47
CA ILE A 127 -17.96 4.56 -27.05
C ILE A 127 -17.76 4.09 -28.50
N ARG A 128 -18.19 2.85 -28.78
CA ARG A 128 -18.23 2.31 -30.14
C ARG A 128 -19.35 3.02 -30.88
N THR A 129 -19.02 4.07 -31.64
CA THR A 129 -19.96 4.70 -32.57
C THR A 129 -20.39 3.65 -33.59
N GLY A 130 -21.70 3.38 -33.63
CA GLY A 130 -22.31 2.42 -34.52
C GLY A 130 -22.24 2.87 -35.97
N CYS A 131 -21.82 1.97 -36.86
CA CYS A 131 -21.91 2.14 -38.30
C CYS A 131 -23.34 1.77 -38.73
N SER A 132 -24.00 2.67 -39.46
CA SER A 132 -25.35 2.50 -40.03
C SER A 132 -25.37 1.49 -41.19
N GLN A 133 -26.56 0.93 -41.39
CA GLN A 133 -26.92 -0.21 -42.25
C GLN A 133 -26.64 -0.04 -43.76
N ALA A 134 -26.50 -1.17 -44.45
CA ALA A 134 -26.95 -1.35 -45.84
C ALA A 134 -27.52 -2.78 -46.03
N PRO A 135 -28.53 -2.99 -46.91
CA PRO A 135 -29.42 -4.15 -46.89
C PRO A 135 -28.95 -5.33 -47.77
N ALA A 136 -29.43 -6.52 -47.41
CA ALA A 136 -29.20 -7.77 -48.11
C ALA A 136 -30.04 -7.87 -49.40
N HIS A 137 -29.41 -8.34 -50.49
CA HIS A 137 -30.09 -8.93 -51.63
C HIS A 137 -29.41 -10.28 -51.97
N PRO A 138 -30.17 -11.38 -52.15
CA PRO A 138 -29.60 -12.69 -52.47
C PRO A 138 -29.61 -12.95 -53.99
N THR A 139 -28.52 -13.52 -54.50
CA THR A 139 -28.50 -14.20 -55.81
C THR A 139 -27.67 -15.48 -55.74
N PRO A 140 -28.05 -16.55 -56.49
CA PRO A 140 -27.49 -17.89 -56.32
C PRO A 140 -26.24 -18.14 -57.18
N MET A 141 -25.37 -19.02 -56.67
CA MET A 141 -24.25 -19.63 -57.41
C MET A 141 -24.75 -20.68 -58.43
N PRO A 142 -23.94 -21.10 -59.43
CA PRO A 142 -22.98 -22.20 -59.19
C PRO A 142 -21.67 -22.19 -60.00
N ARG A 143 -20.64 -22.82 -59.38
CA ARG A 143 -19.54 -23.69 -59.90
C ARG A 143 -18.68 -23.17 -61.08
N THR A 144 -17.35 -23.35 -61.11
CA THR A 144 -16.67 -24.63 -61.41
C THR A 144 -15.13 -24.52 -61.22
N THR A 145 -14.48 -25.67 -60.97
CA THR A 145 -13.09 -26.08 -61.37
C THR A 145 -11.92 -25.55 -60.52
N ALA A 146 -11.34 -26.37 -59.62
CA ALA A 146 -10.14 -27.24 -59.77
C ALA A 146 -8.84 -26.44 -59.98
N ALA A 147 -7.67 -26.75 -59.39
CA ALA A 147 -7.14 -28.00 -58.87
C ALA A 147 -5.98 -27.74 -57.86
N SER A 148 -5.67 -28.78 -57.08
CA SER A 148 -4.37 -29.20 -56.50
C SER A 148 -3.15 -28.27 -56.61
N CYS A 149 -2.36 -28.07 -55.55
CA CYS A 149 -1.27 -29.01 -55.20
C CYS A 149 -0.97 -29.11 -53.68
N PHE A 150 -0.50 -30.30 -53.31
CA PHE A 150 -0.21 -30.86 -51.97
C PHE A 150 1.24 -30.49 -51.46
N PRO A 151 1.94 -31.25 -50.57
CA PRO A 151 2.03 -31.01 -49.11
C PRO A 151 3.49 -31.09 -48.55
N SER A 152 3.77 -30.64 -47.32
CA SER A 152 4.89 -31.18 -46.50
C SER A 152 4.89 -30.51 -45.12
N TRP A 153 4.59 -31.24 -44.04
CA TRP A 153 5.50 -32.00 -43.16
C TRP A 153 6.29 -31.13 -42.15
N TRP A 154 6.22 -31.57 -40.89
CA TRP A 154 6.70 -31.04 -39.60
C TRP A 154 8.21 -31.36 -39.39
N PRO A 155 8.84 -31.17 -38.20
CA PRO A 155 9.33 -29.99 -37.47
C PRO A 155 10.88 -30.00 -37.24
N SER A 156 11.45 -29.00 -36.55
CA SER A 156 12.29 -29.17 -35.33
C SER A 156 13.01 -27.88 -34.87
N GLU A 157 13.13 -27.76 -33.54
CA GLU A 157 14.20 -27.13 -32.74
C GLU A 157 14.76 -25.75 -33.12
N SER A 158 14.72 -24.81 -32.18
CA SER A 158 15.81 -24.64 -31.20
C SER A 158 15.72 -23.28 -30.50
N SER A 159 16.14 -23.31 -29.23
CA SER A 159 16.45 -22.24 -28.30
C SER A 159 17.04 -20.98 -28.94
N PHE A 160 16.79 -19.79 -28.36
CA PHE A 160 17.82 -18.81 -27.95
C PHE A 160 17.15 -17.56 -27.32
N GLN A 161 17.70 -17.12 -26.19
CA GLN A 161 17.31 -15.90 -25.47
C GLN A 161 17.68 -14.64 -26.27
N PRO A 162 17.00 -13.50 -26.04
CA PRO A 162 17.59 -12.21 -26.35
C PRO A 162 18.04 -11.48 -25.08
N SER A 163 19.34 -11.18 -25.05
CA SER A 163 19.92 -10.06 -24.31
C SER A 163 19.80 -8.79 -25.16
N SER A 164 19.30 -7.69 -24.61
CA SER A 164 19.51 -6.33 -25.12
C SER A 164 19.24 -5.35 -23.97
N ALA A 165 20.28 -4.76 -23.37
CA ALA A 165 20.91 -3.49 -23.78
C ALA A 165 20.06 -2.27 -23.37
N SER A 166 20.58 -1.47 -22.43
CA SER A 166 20.14 -0.10 -22.16
C SER A 166 21.30 0.85 -22.44
N ALA A 167 21.16 1.64 -23.50
CA ALA A 167 22.03 2.73 -23.88
C ALA A 167 21.84 3.92 -22.93
N GLY A 168 22.95 4.59 -22.59
CA GLY A 168 22.94 5.92 -21.99
C GLY A 168 22.84 7.01 -23.05
N CYS A 169 22.49 8.22 -22.60
CA CYS A 169 23.10 9.46 -23.10
C CYS A 169 22.84 10.59 -22.10
N GLU A 170 23.95 11.23 -21.78
CA GLU A 170 24.12 12.52 -21.11
C GLU A 170 24.08 13.65 -22.16
N ASN A 171 23.70 14.85 -21.73
CA ASN A 171 24.14 16.18 -22.18
C ASN A 171 23.17 17.20 -21.56
N LYS A 172 23.61 18.34 -21.01
CA LYS A 172 24.61 19.27 -21.52
C LYS A 172 25.16 20.14 -20.39
#